data_AF-A0A4Z0LDH3-F1
#
_entry.id   AF-A0A4Z0LDH3-F1
#
_cell.length_a   1.000
_cell.length_b   1.000
_cell.length_c   1.000
_cell.angle_alpha   90.00
_cell.angle_beta   90.00
_cell.angle_gamma   90.00
#
_symmetry.space_group_name_H-M   'P 1'
#
loop_
_entity.id
_entity.type
_entity.pdbx_description
1 polymer ?
#
loop_
_entity_poly.entity_id
_entity_poly.type
_entity_poly.pdbx_seq_one_letter_code
_entity_poly.pdbx_strand_id
1 'polypeptide(L)'
;MAGSMSEATRRQVDNALCRGRAEVVDIDAARMVSDSAEQEIASVVEQACALLSQHRLTILRTSRRVEARQLIDALCEKSAMSRQQLGERLSQRLGVVTLNIIGQAR
;
A
#
# COMPACT_ATOMS: atom_id res chain seq x y z
N MET A 1 -6.24 5.60 -0.22
CA MET A 1 -5.72 4.23 -0.09
C MET A 1 -6.36 3.34 -1.15
N ALA A 2 -5.57 2.62 -1.94
CA ALA A 2 -6.07 1.63 -2.90
C ALA A 2 -5.57 0.22 -2.51
N GLY A 3 -6.40 -0.52 -1.78
CA GLY A 3 -6.09 -1.88 -1.31
C GLY A 3 -6.74 -3.01 -2.12
N SER A 4 -7.68 -2.68 -3.02
CA SER A 4 -8.37 -3.66 -3.87
C SER A 4 -7.57 -3.95 -5.14
N MET A 5 -7.51 -5.23 -5.53
CA MET A 5 -6.89 -5.70 -6.77
C MET A 5 -7.87 -5.81 -7.95
N SER A 6 -9.08 -5.25 -7.82
CA SER A 6 -10.06 -5.29 -8.90
C SER A 6 -9.56 -4.52 -10.14
N GLU A 7 -10.00 -4.94 -11.33
CA GLU A 7 -9.69 -4.24 -12.57
C GLU A 7 -10.18 -2.78 -12.53
N ALA A 8 -11.34 -2.54 -11.92
CA ALA A 8 -11.88 -1.20 -11.72
C ALA A 8 -10.95 -0.32 -10.87
N THR A 9 -10.47 -0.82 -9.74
CA THR A 9 -9.50 -0.10 -8.88
C THR A 9 -8.20 0.18 -9.63
N ARG A 10 -7.71 -0.77 -10.42
CA ARG A 10 -6.51 -0.57 -11.24
C ARG A 10 -6.70 0.56 -12.25
N ARG A 11 -7.79 0.53 -13.02
CA ARG A 11 -8.12 1.57 -14.01
C ARG A 11 -8.30 2.95 -13.37
N GLN A 12 -8.83 3.03 -12.15
CA GLN A 12 -8.97 4.30 -11.42
C GLN A 12 -7.60 4.89 -11.04
N VAL A 13 -6.69 4.05 -10.54
CA VAL A 13 -5.32 4.48 -10.21
C VAL A 13 -4.57 4.89 -11.49
N ASP A 14 -4.64 4.06 -12.54
CA ASP A 14 -4.00 4.35 -13.83
C ASP A 14 -4.54 5.66 -14.44
N ASN A 15 -5.84 5.95 -14.32
CA ASN A 15 -6.42 7.20 -14.81
C ASN A 15 -5.93 8.44 -14.04
N ALA A 16 -5.79 8.33 -12.72
CA ALA A 16 -5.28 9.42 -11.89
C ALA A 16 -3.80 9.72 -12.21
N LEU A 17 -3.00 8.66 -12.40
CA LEU A 17 -1.60 8.74 -12.80
C LEU A 17 -1.43 9.36 -14.20
N CYS A 18 -2.13 8.82 -15.22
CA CYS A 18 -2.00 9.28 -16.61
C CYS A 18 -2.42 10.75 -16.81
N ARG A 19 -3.22 11.30 -15.88
CA ARG A 19 -3.64 12.71 -15.92
C ARG A 19 -2.77 13.63 -15.07
N GLY A 20 -1.66 13.12 -14.49
CA GLY A 20 -0.77 13.88 -13.61
C GLY A 20 -1.47 14.39 -12.35
N ARG A 21 -2.59 13.77 -11.95
CA ARG A 21 -3.43 14.25 -10.86
C ARG A 21 -2.98 13.75 -9.51
N ALA A 22 -2.21 12.67 -9.46
CA ALA A 22 -1.72 12.10 -8.21
C ALA A 22 -0.37 11.40 -8.43
N GLU A 23 0.40 11.35 -7.36
CA GLU A 23 1.61 10.55 -7.22
C GLU A 23 1.27 9.22 -6.53
N VAL A 24 2.07 8.18 -6.76
CA VAL A 24 1.87 6.88 -6.12
C VAL A 24 3.06 6.54 -5.23
N VAL A 25 2.75 6.14 -4.01
CA VAL A 25 3.69 5.44 -3.13
C VAL A 25 3.26 3.98 -3.11
N ASP A 26 4.15 3.13 -3.62
CA ASP A 26 3.93 1.69 -3.60
C ASP A 26 4.27 1.14 -2.21
N ILE A 27 3.44 0.21 -1.75
CA ILE A 27 3.61 -0.52 -0.50
C ILE A 27 3.95 -1.95 -0.86
N ASP A 28 5.08 -2.44 -0.35
CA ASP A 28 5.46 -3.83 -0.51
C ASP A 28 4.68 -4.69 0.50
N ALA A 29 3.65 -5.38 0.00
CA ALA A 29 2.83 -6.28 0.81
C ALA A 29 3.66 -7.38 1.49
N ALA A 30 4.77 -7.83 0.90
CA ALA A 30 5.64 -8.83 1.49
C ALA A 30 6.36 -8.28 2.72
N ARG A 31 6.91 -7.07 2.60
CA ARG A 31 7.60 -6.41 3.71
C ARG A 31 6.64 -6.06 4.84
N MET A 32 5.42 -5.60 4.50
CA MET A 32 4.36 -5.25 5.47
C MET A 32 3.91 -6.39 6.37
N VAL A 33 4.07 -7.65 5.95
CA VAL A 33 3.64 -8.83 6.73
C VAL A 33 4.81 -9.60 7.35
N SER A 34 6.04 -9.15 7.09
CA SER A 34 7.27 -9.72 7.63
C SER A 34 7.79 -8.96 8.85
N ASP A 35 8.93 -9.38 9.39
CA ASP A 35 9.62 -8.69 10.48
C ASP A 35 10.11 -7.29 10.09
N SER A 36 10.22 -6.98 8.79
CA SER A 36 10.58 -5.64 8.30
C SER A 36 9.40 -4.67 8.20
N ALA A 37 8.24 -5.01 8.77
CA ALA A 37 7.02 -4.23 8.62
C ALA A 37 7.17 -2.81 9.16
N GLU A 38 7.88 -2.60 10.27
CA GLU A 38 8.07 -1.27 10.86
C GLU A 38 8.90 -0.35 9.94
N GLN A 39 9.96 -0.89 9.33
CA GLN A 39 10.78 -0.14 8.37
C GLN A 39 9.99 0.18 7.10
N GLU A 40 9.16 -0.75 6.61
CA GLU A 40 8.29 -0.50 5.46
C GLU A 40 7.25 0.59 5.78
N ILE A 41 6.61 0.53 6.95
CA ILE A 41 5.67 1.55 7.41
C ILE A 41 6.34 2.92 7.49
N ALA A 42 7.52 3.01 8.12
CA ALA A 42 8.25 4.26 8.24
C ALA A 42 8.59 4.85 6.86
N SER A 43 9.09 4.02 5.95
CA SER A 43 9.46 4.44 4.59
C SER A 43 8.25 4.92 3.78
N VAL A 44 7.11 4.24 3.88
CA VAL A 44 5.88 4.64 3.18
C VAL A 44 5.33 5.96 3.74
N VAL A 45 5.35 6.12 5.07
CA VAL A 45 4.90 7.35 5.73
C VAL A 45 5.76 8.54 5.31
N GLU A 46 7.09 8.38 5.35
CA GLU A 46 8.03 9.43 4.94
C GLU A 46 7.79 9.88 3.49
N GLN A 47 7.70 8.93 2.55
CA GLN A 47 7.43 9.23 1.14
C GLN A 47 6.09 9.93 0.95
N ALA A 48 5.03 9.45 1.62
CA ALA A 48 3.71 10.04 1.51
C ALA A 48 3.67 11.47 2.07
N CYS A 49 4.27 11.71 3.24
CA CYS A 49 4.38 13.03 3.84
C CYS A 49 5.19 13.99 2.95
N ALA A 50 6.28 13.53 2.33
CA ALA A 50 7.08 14.34 1.41
C ALA A 50 6.31 14.78 0.16
N LEU A 51 5.38 13.96 -0.35
CA LEU A 51 4.51 14.30 -1.48
C LEU A 51 3.37 15.23 -1.06
N LEU A 52 2.75 14.94 0.09
CA LEU A 52 1.67 15.75 0.63
C LEU A 52 2.12 17.17 1.01
N SER A 53 3.35 17.33 1.53
CA SER A 53 3.92 18.65 1.83
C SER A 53 4.13 19.51 0.59
N GLN A 54 4.19 18.89 -0.60
CA GLN A 54 4.23 19.57 -1.90
C GLN A 54 2.83 19.77 -2.51
N HIS A 55 1.77 19.59 -1.72
CA HIS A 55 0.37 19.64 -2.15
C HIS A 55 0.03 18.65 -3.28
N ARG A 56 0.76 17.53 -3.38
CA ARG A 56 0.48 16.48 -4.36
C ARG A 56 -0.51 15.47 -3.78
N LEU A 57 -1.60 15.22 -4.52
CA LEU A 57 -2.48 14.10 -4.20
C LEU A 57 -1.65 12.82 -4.24
N THR A 58 -1.76 11.99 -3.20
CA THR A 58 -0.94 10.80 -3.04
C THR A 58 -1.82 9.55 -2.94
N ILE A 59 -1.54 8.56 -3.76
CA ILE A 59 -2.21 7.25 -3.77
C ILE A 59 -1.24 6.22 -3.18
N LEU A 60 -1.62 5.62 -2.05
CA LEU A 60 -0.93 4.45 -1.51
C LEU A 60 -1.50 3.17 -2.13
N ARG A 61 -0.64 2.31 -2.69
CA ARG A 61 -1.03 1.11 -3.44
C ARG A 61 -0.20 -0.10 -3.00
N THR A 62 -0.85 -1.22 -2.66
CA THR A 62 -0.19 -2.46 -2.20
C THR A 62 0.30 -3.41 -3.30
N SER A 63 -0.02 -3.16 -4.58
CA SER A 63 0.52 -3.97 -5.68
C SER A 63 0.52 -3.28 -7.03
N ARG A 64 1.56 -3.55 -7.83
CA ARG A 64 1.78 -2.95 -9.16
C ARG A 64 1.31 -3.79 -10.34
N ARG A 65 1.13 -5.11 -10.19
CA ARG A 65 1.01 -6.04 -11.34
C ARG A 65 -0.18 -6.99 -11.26
N VAL A 66 -0.59 -7.51 -12.41
CA VAL A 66 -1.67 -8.51 -12.55
C VAL A 66 -1.28 -9.84 -11.90
N GLU A 67 0.03 -10.13 -11.81
CA GLU A 67 0.58 -11.28 -11.10
C GLU A 67 0.42 -11.20 -9.55
N ALA A 68 -0.21 -10.14 -9.02
CA ALA A 68 -0.43 -9.97 -7.58
C ALA A 68 -1.15 -11.15 -6.90
N ARG A 69 -1.98 -11.92 -7.64
CA ARG A 69 -2.58 -13.14 -7.07
C ARG A 69 -1.54 -14.21 -6.73
N GLN A 70 -0.52 -14.39 -7.57
CA GLN A 70 0.59 -15.31 -7.29
C GLN A 70 1.43 -14.81 -6.12
N LEU A 71 1.57 -13.48 -5.98
CA LEU A 71 2.22 -12.87 -4.83
C LEU A 71 1.47 -13.17 -3.52
N ILE A 72 0.13 -13.06 -3.51
CA ILE A 72 -0.69 -13.35 -2.32
C ILE A 72 -0.57 -14.82 -1.90
N ASP A 73 -0.60 -15.75 -2.86
CA ASP A 73 -0.48 -17.18 -2.54
C ASP A 73 0.92 -17.52 -2.00
N ALA A 74 1.97 -17.00 -2.63
CA ALA A 74 3.34 -17.14 -2.13
C ALA A 74 3.54 -16.50 -0.74
N LEU A 75 2.83 -15.40 -0.46
CA LEU A 75 2.87 -14.76 0.86
C LEU A 75 2.14 -15.58 1.91
N CYS A 76 0.98 -16.14 1.59
CA CYS A 76 0.27 -17.06 2.48
C CYS A 76 1.14 -18.26 2.86
N GLU A 77 1.83 -18.87 1.89
CA GLU A 77 2.76 -19.97 2.13
C GLU A 77 3.93 -19.55 3.03
N LYS A 78 4.62 -18.46 2.69
CA LYS A 78 5.80 -17.99 3.44
C LYS A 78 5.49 -17.54 4.87
N SER A 79 4.30 -16.98 5.08
CA SER A 79 3.89 -16.44 6.38
C SER A 79 3.08 -17.43 7.21
N ALA A 80 2.79 -18.63 6.68
CA ALA A 80 1.89 -19.61 7.27
C ALA A 80 0.51 -19.01 7.65
N MET A 81 0.02 -18.07 6.84
CA MET A 81 -1.27 -17.39 7.05
C MET A 81 -2.26 -17.80 5.97
N SER A 82 -3.53 -17.97 6.35
CA SER A 82 -4.61 -18.01 5.37
C SER A 82 -4.73 -16.67 4.63
N ARG A 83 -5.35 -16.66 3.44
CA ARG A 83 -5.63 -15.42 2.71
C ARG A 83 -6.41 -14.41 3.55
N GLN A 84 -7.32 -14.88 4.40
CA GLN A 84 -8.08 -14.00 5.30
C GLN A 84 -7.15 -13.35 6.33
N GLN A 85 -6.34 -14.14 7.04
CA GLN A 85 -5.39 -13.63 8.03
C GLN A 85 -4.39 -12.65 7.41
N LEU A 86 -3.91 -12.95 6.21
CA LEU A 86 -3.04 -12.04 5.45
C LEU A 86 -3.74 -10.72 5.14
N GLY A 87 -5.00 -10.76 4.69
CA GLY A 87 -5.80 -9.58 4.39
C GLY A 87 -6.08 -8.72 5.62
N GLU A 88 -6.40 -9.34 6.75
CA GLU A 88 -6.60 -8.65 8.04
C GLU A 88 -5.30 -8.00 8.52
N ARG A 89 -4.18 -8.72 8.45
CA ARG A 89 -2.86 -8.23 8.83
C ARG A 89 -2.46 -7.02 7.98
N LEU A 90 -2.58 -7.12 6.66
CA LEU A 90 -2.32 -6.00 5.75
C LEU A 90 -3.22 -4.80 6.07
N SER A 91 -4.53 -5.02 6.26
CA SER A 91 -5.48 -3.94 6.56
C SER A 91 -5.13 -3.22 7.86
N GLN A 92 -4.74 -3.94 8.90
CA GLN A 92 -4.27 -3.34 10.16
C GLN A 92 -3.02 -2.48 9.95
N ARG A 93 -2.03 -2.98 9.21
CA ARG A 93 -0.79 -2.22 8.94
C ARG A 93 -1.05 -0.99 8.08
N LEU A 94 -1.95 -1.07 7.09
CA LEU A 94 -2.38 0.08 6.30
C LEU A 94 -3.11 1.13 7.16
N GLY A 95 -3.87 0.68 8.17
CA GLY A 95 -4.45 1.56 9.19
C GLY A 95 -3.39 2.34 9.96
N VAL A 96 -2.31 1.67 10.40
CA VAL A 96 -1.17 2.31 11.07
C VAL A 96 -0.48 3.33 10.16
N VAL A 97 -0.20 2.97 8.90
CA VAL A 97 0.35 3.92 7.91
C VAL A 97 -0.51 5.17 7.80
N THR A 98 -1.83 4.98 7.68
CA THR A 98 -2.79 6.09 7.54
C THR A 98 -2.78 6.99 8.78
N LEU A 99 -2.79 6.41 9.98
CA LEU A 99 -2.73 7.17 11.24
C LEU A 99 -1.43 7.97 11.35
N ASN A 100 -0.30 7.37 11.01
CA ASN A 100 1.00 8.03 11.06
C ASN A 100 1.07 9.22 10.09
N ILE A 101 0.56 9.06 8.86
CA ILE A 101 0.50 10.16 7.88
C ILE A 101 -0.39 11.30 8.41
N ILE A 102 -1.57 11.00 8.94
CA ILE A 102 -2.47 12.03 9.49
C ILE A 102 -1.82 12.74 10.69
N GLY A 103 -1.08 12.02 11.52
CA GLY A 103 -0.37 12.58 12.66
C GLY A 103 0.80 13.49 12.28
N GLN A 104 1.49 13.21 11.17
CA GLN A 104 2.67 13.96 10.71
C GLN A 104 2.37 15.03 9.66
N ALA A 105 1.24 14.93 8.94
CA ALA A 105 0.81 15.91 7.95
C ALA A 105 0.01 17.09 8.56
N ARG A 106 0.05 17.24 9.89
CA ARG A 106 -0.54 18.36 10.63
C ARG A 106 0.41 19.55 10.70
#